data_AF-A0A832IEU7-F1
#
_entry.id   AF-A0A832IEU7-F1
#
_cell.length_a   1.000
_cell.length_b   1.000
_cell.length_c   1.000
_cell.angle_alpha   90.00
_cell.angle_beta   90.00
_cell.angle_gamma   90.00
#
_symmetry.space_group_name_H-M   'P 1'
#
loop_
_entity.id
_entity.type
_entity.pdbx_description
1 polymer ?
#
loop_
_entity_poly.entity_id
_entity_poly.type
_entity_poly.pdbx_seq_one_letter_code
_entity_poly.pdbx_strand_id
1 'polypeptide(L)' 'MESVYKVIEIIGSSKTSWEEAAKNAVETAAKSLKELRVAE' A
#
# COMPACT_ATOMS: atom_id res chain seq x y z
N MET A 1 -12.43 20.14 11.15
CA MET A 1 -12.48 18.72 11.53
C MET A 1 -11.08 18.17 11.38
N GLU A 2 -10.49 17.70 12.45
CA GLU A 2 -9.19 17.01 12.38
C GLU A 2 -9.44 15.54 11.98
N SER A 3 -8.60 15.00 11.11
CA SER A 3 -8.67 13.59 10.68
C SER A 3 -7.39 12.90 11.13
N VAL A 4 -7.55 11.76 11.81
CA VAL A 4 -6.44 10.93 12.28
C VAL A 4 -6.31 9.74 11.33
N TYR A 5 -5.08 9.49 10.86
CA TYR A 5 -4.76 8.39 9.96
C TYR A 5 -3.74 7.45 10.59
N LYS A 6 -3.81 6.19 10.20
CA LYS A 6 -2.83 5.18 10.57
C LYS A 6 -1.79 5.04 9.45
N VAL A 7 -0.52 5.17 9.81
CA VAL A 7 0.60 4.81 8.93
C VAL A 7 0.98 3.37 9.22
N ILE A 8 1.18 2.58 8.16
CA ILE A 8 1.61 1.18 8.23
C ILE A 8 2.69 0.93 7.19
N GLU A 9 3.63 0.04 7.48
CA GLU A 9 4.61 -0.43 6.51
C GLU A 9 4.11 -1.73 5.86
N ILE A 10 4.28 -1.83 4.55
CA ILE A 10 3.93 -3.02 3.76
C ILE A 10 5.11 -3.39 2.85
N ILE A 11 5.28 -4.69 2.62
CA ILE A 11 6.33 -5.21 1.74
C ILE A 11 5.67 -5.99 0.62
N GLY A 12 5.98 -5.60 -0.62
CA GLY A 12 5.66 -6.37 -1.81
C GLY A 12 6.89 -6.96 -2.44
N SER A 13 6.68 -7.97 -3.28
CA SER A 13 7.76 -8.62 -4.02
C SER A 13 7.31 -8.88 -5.45
N SER A 14 8.25 -8.80 -6.38
CA SER A 14 8.08 -9.25 -7.76
C SER A 14 9.39 -9.80 -8.28
N LYS A 15 9.30 -10.72 -9.25
CA LYS A 15 10.45 -11.23 -10.01
C LYS A 15 10.82 -10.33 -11.18
N THR A 16 9.97 -9.38 -11.53
CA THR A 16 10.09 -8.57 -12.75
C THR A 16 10.78 -7.24 -12.46
N SER A 17 10.25 -6.46 -11.52
CA SER A 17 10.77 -5.14 -11.19
C SER A 17 10.31 -4.66 -9.81
N TRP A 18 10.93 -3.59 -9.33
CA TRP A 18 10.55 -2.98 -8.05
C TRP A 18 9.18 -2.26 -8.15
N GLU A 19 8.84 -1.68 -9.31
CA GLU A 19 7.55 -1.02 -9.55
C GLU A 19 6.41 -2.03 -9.45
N GLU A 20 6.59 -3.22 -10.01
CA GLU A 20 5.61 -4.29 -9.91
C GLU A 20 5.49 -4.78 -8.47
N ALA A 21 6.61 -4.88 -7.73
CA ALA A 21 6.59 -5.24 -6.31
C ALA A 21 5.79 -4.23 -5.48
N ALA A 22 6.01 -2.92 -5.70
CA ALA A 22 5.27 -1.85 -5.04
C ALA A 22 3.77 -1.90 -5.37
N LYS A 23 3.42 -2.06 -6.65
CA LYS A 23 2.03 -2.22 -7.09
C LYS A 23 1.35 -3.41 -6.40
N ASN A 24 2.01 -4.56 -6.35
CA ASN A 24 1.48 -5.77 -5.71
C ASN A 24 1.19 -5.56 -4.22
N ALA A 25 2.05 -4.81 -3.52
CA ALA A 25 1.85 -4.48 -2.10
C ALA A 25 0.57 -3.66 -1.90
N VAL A 26 0.43 -2.57 -2.67
CA VAL A 26 -0.71 -1.65 -2.59
C VAL A 26 -2.01 -2.35 -2.96
N GLU A 27 -2.03 -3.12 -4.06
CA GLU A 27 -3.22 -3.86 -4.50
C GLU A 27 -3.65 -4.90 -3.48
N THR A 28 -2.71 -5.57 -2.80
CA THR A 28 -3.02 -6.55 -1.77
C THR A 28 -3.59 -5.88 -0.52
N ALA A 29 -2.99 -4.77 -0.07
CA ALA A 29 -3.48 -3.98 1.06
C ALA A 29 -4.89 -3.42 0.81
N ALA A 30 -5.19 -2.98 -0.42
CA ALA A 30 -6.49 -2.44 -0.80
C ALA A 30 -7.64 -3.43 -0.73
N LYS A 31 -7.38 -4.74 -0.66
CA LYS A 31 -8.42 -5.76 -0.49
C LYS A 31 -9.03 -5.75 0.92
N SER A 32 -8.28 -5.30 1.92
CA SER A 32 -8.69 -5.36 3.34
C SER A 32 -8.75 -3.99 4.01
N LEU A 33 -7.98 -3.01 3.53
CA LEU A 33 -7.93 -1.66 4.08
C LEU A 33 -8.78 -0.70 3.26
N LYS A 34 -9.58 0.10 3.97
CA LYS A 34 -10.38 1.19 3.39
C LYS A 34 -9.66 2.52 3.60
N GLU A 35 -9.96 3.50 2.75
CA GLU A 35 -9.36 4.85 2.82
C GLU A 35 -7.82 4.86 2.72
N LEU A 36 -7.23 3.95 1.92
CA LEU A 36 -5.85 4.07 1.47
C LEU A 36 -5.74 5.31 0.57
N ARG A 37 -4.92 6.29 0.96
CA ARG A 37 -4.84 7.60 0.26
C ARG A 37 -3.48 7.90 -0.33
N VAL A 38 -2.41 7.50 0.34
CA VAL A 38 -1.04 7.77 -0.08
C VAL A 38 -0.21 6.53 0.17
N ALA A 39 0.60 6.15 -0.81
CA ALA A 39 1.68 5.18 -0.68
C ALA A 39 2.93 5.86 -1.25
N GLU A 40 4.00 5.87 -0.47
CA GLU A 40 5.30 6.49 -0.81
C GLU A 40 6.41 5.44 -0.91
#